data_AF-A0A365ZEI7-F1
#
_entry.id   AF-A0A365ZEI7-F1
#
_cell.length_a   1.000
_cell.length_b   1.000
_cell.length_c   1.000
_cell.angle_alpha   90.00
_cell.angle_beta   90.00
_cell.angle_gamma   90.00
#
_symmetry.space_group_name_H-M   'P 1'
#
loop_
_entity.id
_entity.type
_entity.pdbx_description
1 polymer ?
#
loop_
_entity_poly.entity_id
_entity_poly.type
_entity_poly.pdbx_seq_one_letter_code
_entity_poly.pdbx_strand_id
1 'polypeptide(L)'
;MRYAYRCETCDSTAPARDTGVEAAVDRDHHREEHHTTSCPPIDLIVDFPHAGGTARTAAHFLVVGVIMGVIQALAMWLQASRRLHTAIALTAAFVITLTLAIAWL
;
A
#
# COMPACT_ATOMS: atom_id res chain seq x y z
N MET A 1 -5.00 9.84 -14.54
CA MET A 1 -4.53 9.48 -15.90
C MET A 1 -3.57 10.57 -16.33
N ARG A 2 -2.45 10.23 -16.95
CA ARG A 2 -1.41 11.21 -17.32
C ARG A 2 -1.16 11.12 -18.81
N TYR A 3 -1.32 12.24 -19.48
CA TYR A 3 -1.34 12.38 -20.92
C TYR A 3 -0.01 13.00 -21.35
N ALA A 4 0.73 12.40 -22.27
CA ALA A 4 1.86 13.08 -22.88
C ALA A 4 1.75 13.07 -24.40
N TYR A 5 2.29 14.11 -25.01
CA TYR A 5 2.46 14.20 -26.44
C TYR A 5 3.80 13.57 -26.86
N ARG A 6 3.78 12.75 -27.92
CA ARG A 6 4.97 12.28 -28.62
C ARG A 6 4.86 12.59 -30.11
N CYS A 7 5.88 13.24 -30.66
CA CYS A 7 6.01 13.46 -32.09
C CYS A 7 6.74 12.27 -32.72
N GLU A 8 6.09 11.49 -33.59
CA GLU A 8 6.77 10.39 -34.29
C GLU A 8 7.81 10.88 -35.32
N THR A 9 7.63 12.09 -35.85
CA THR A 9 8.53 12.70 -36.84
C THR A 9 9.85 13.15 -36.23
N CYS A 10 9.80 13.73 -35.02
CA CYS A 10 10.98 14.22 -34.30
C CYS A 10 11.51 13.25 -33.25
N ASP A 11 10.75 12.19 -32.94
CA ASP A 11 10.92 11.35 -31.75
C ASP A 11 11.00 12.14 -30.43
N SER A 12 10.41 13.35 -30.40
CA SER A 12 10.35 14.19 -29.21
C SER A 12 9.18 13.78 -28.32
N THR A 13 9.39 13.77 -27.01
CA THR A 13 8.34 13.49 -26.02
C THR A 13 8.20 14.68 -25.08
N ALA A 14 7.00 15.24 -25.01
CA ALA A 14 6.66 16.32 -24.09
C ALA A 14 6.46 15.80 -22.65
N PRO A 15 6.61 16.65 -21.62
CA PRO A 15 6.33 16.26 -20.25
C PRO A 15 4.88 15.79 -20.07
N ALA A 16 4.68 14.81 -19.17
CA ALA A 16 3.35 14.30 -18.87
C ALA A 16 2.47 15.37 -18.19
N ARG A 17 1.24 15.51 -18.69
CA ARG A 17 0.20 16.43 -18.24
C ARG A 17 -0.96 15.70 -17.57
N ASP A 18 -1.71 16.42 -16.75
CA ASP A 18 -2.81 15.82 -16.00
C ASP A 18 -4.10 15.74 -16.84
N THR A 19 -4.16 16.47 -17.95
CA THR A 19 -5.27 16.42 -18.92
C THR A 19 -4.79 16.27 -20.37
N GLY A 20 -5.62 15.67 -21.21
CA GLY A 20 -5.35 15.56 -22.65
C GLY A 20 -5.37 16.92 -23.38
N VAL A 21 -6.04 17.94 -22.80
CA VAL A 21 -6.07 19.31 -23.35
C VAL A 21 -4.70 19.96 -23.20
N GLU A 22 -4.05 19.82 -22.05
CA GLU A 22 -2.70 20.34 -21.82
C GLU A 22 -1.67 19.63 -22.71
N ALA A 23 -1.79 18.31 -22.91
CA ALA A 23 -0.92 17.58 -23.84
C ALA A 23 -1.13 18.04 -25.30
N ALA A 24 -2.35 18.47 -25.67
CA ALA A 24 -2.63 19.05 -26.98
C ALA A 24 -2.00 20.44 -27.15
N VAL A 25 -1.91 21.24 -26.08
CA VAL A 25 -1.17 22.52 -26.10
C VAL A 25 0.32 22.29 -26.35
N ASP A 26 0.92 21.30 -25.69
CA ASP A 26 2.33 20.95 -25.93
C ASP A 26 2.58 20.48 -27.38
N ARG A 27 1.63 19.72 -27.96
CA ARG A 27 1.66 19.35 -29.38
C ARG A 27 1.61 20.58 -30.27
N ASP A 28 0.67 21.48 -30.03
CA ASP A 28 0.44 22.65 -30.88
C ASP A 28 1.65 23.59 -30.83
N HIS A 29 2.23 23.78 -29.65
CA HIS A 29 3.48 24.52 -29.46
C HIS A 29 4.66 23.87 -30.22
N HIS A 30 4.88 22.55 -30.06
CA HIS A 30 5.93 21.82 -30.79
C HIS A 30 5.72 21.92 -32.31
N ARG A 31 4.47 21.88 -32.77
CA ARG A 31 4.13 22.03 -34.19
C ARG A 31 4.48 23.42 -34.70
N GLU A 32 4.15 24.47 -33.97
CA GLU A 32 4.50 25.85 -34.34
C GLU A 32 6.02 26.06 -34.43
N GLU A 33 6.79 25.46 -33.52
CA GLU A 33 8.24 25.60 -33.46
C GLU A 33 8.99 24.76 -34.50
N HIS A 34 8.53 23.53 -34.75
CA HIS A 34 9.31 22.53 -35.49
C HIS A 34 8.64 22.02 -36.77
N HIS A 35 7.32 22.21 -36.94
CA HIS A 35 6.56 21.69 -38.07
C HIS A 35 5.59 22.74 -38.61
N THR A 36 6.10 23.68 -39.39
CA THR A 36 5.35 24.82 -39.94
C THR A 36 4.09 24.44 -40.74
N THR A 37 3.98 23.22 -41.30
CA THR A 37 2.77 22.80 -42.07
C THR A 37 2.45 21.30 -42.12
N SER A 38 3.30 20.39 -41.62
CA SER A 38 3.23 18.97 -42.06
C SER A 38 3.25 17.89 -40.98
N CYS A 39 3.04 18.19 -39.69
CA CYS A 39 2.90 17.11 -38.71
C CYS A 39 1.48 16.52 -38.80
N PRO A 40 1.31 15.25 -39.22
CA PRO A 40 -0.02 14.64 -39.29
C PRO A 40 -0.61 14.49 -37.88
N PRO A 41 -1.95 14.52 -37.74
CA PRO A 41 -2.66 14.40 -36.45
C PRO A 41 -2.65 12.96 -35.90
N ILE A 42 -1.57 12.23 -36.12
CA ILE A 42 -1.40 10.86 -35.60
C ILE A 42 -0.78 11.02 -34.21
N ASP A 43 -1.63 11.49 -33.29
CA ASP A 43 -1.27 11.74 -31.91
C ASP A 43 -1.43 10.46 -31.10
N LEU A 44 -0.31 9.84 -30.74
CA LEU A 44 -0.32 8.90 -29.62
C LEU A 44 -0.27 9.73 -28.33
N ILE A 45 -1.46 10.03 -27.82
CA ILE A 45 -1.63 10.33 -26.40
C ILE A 45 -1.28 9.04 -25.66
N VAL A 46 -0.05 8.95 -25.18
CA VAL A 46 0.40 7.79 -24.41
C VAL A 46 -0.11 7.98 -22.98
N ASP A 47 -1.05 7.12 -22.58
CA ASP A 47 -1.50 7.05 -21.19
C ASP A 47 -0.36 6.40 -20.39
N PHE A 48 0.32 7.19 -19.57
CA PHE A 48 1.31 6.62 -18.65
C PHE A 48 0.55 6.00 -17.48
N PRO A 49 0.55 4.66 -17.32
CA PRO A 49 0.04 4.07 -16.09
C PRO A 49 0.87 4.67 -14.95
N HIS A 50 0.19 5.30 -13.99
CA HIS A 50 0.84 5.89 -12.83
C HIS A 50 1.71 4.83 -12.15
N ALA A 51 3.02 4.90 -12.35
CA ALA A 51 3.98 4.08 -11.61
C ALA A 51 3.88 4.30 -10.08
N GLY A 52 3.19 5.35 -9.63
CA GLY A 52 2.86 5.61 -8.24
C GLY A 52 1.73 4.75 -7.65
N GLY A 53 0.96 4.02 -8.48
CA GLY A 53 -0.12 3.15 -8.00
C GLY A 53 0.41 1.93 -7.26
N THR A 54 1.38 1.23 -7.86
CA THR A 54 1.93 -0.04 -7.34
C THR A 54 2.70 0.16 -6.05
N ALA A 55 3.52 1.21 -5.96
CA ALA A 55 4.30 1.53 -4.75
C ALA A 55 3.40 1.91 -3.58
N ARG A 56 2.36 2.74 -3.82
CA ARG A 56 1.38 3.09 -2.79
C ARG A 56 0.59 1.87 -2.35
N THR A 57 0.15 0.99 -3.25
CA THR A 57 -0.56 -0.24 -2.86
C THR A 57 0.33 -1.20 -2.09
N ALA A 58 1.59 -1.39 -2.51
CA ALA A 58 2.53 -2.27 -1.81
C ALA A 58 2.82 -1.78 -0.38
N ALA A 59 3.01 -0.46 -0.20
CA ALA A 59 3.17 0.14 1.11
C ALA A 59 1.94 -0.09 2.01
N HIS A 60 0.73 0.05 1.46
CA HIS A 60 -0.50 -0.23 2.21
C HIS A 60 -0.58 -1.69 2.66
N PHE A 61 -0.27 -2.66 1.78
CA PHE A 61 -0.30 -4.08 2.15
C PHE A 61 0.74 -4.43 3.22
N LEU A 62 1.93 -3.82 3.18
CA LEU A 62 2.94 -3.99 4.23
C LEU A 62 2.46 -3.43 5.58
N VAL A 63 1.92 -2.21 5.59
CA VAL A 63 1.40 -1.59 6.82
C VAL A 63 0.26 -2.41 7.42
N VAL A 64 -0.71 -2.83 6.59
CA VAL A 64 -1.83 -3.67 7.04
C VAL A 64 -1.34 -5.02 7.56
N GLY A 65 -0.37 -5.65 6.86
CA GLY A 65 0.24 -6.91 7.29
C GLY A 65 0.94 -6.80 8.65
N VAL A 66 1.71 -5.73 8.88
CA VAL A 66 2.39 -5.49 10.16
C VAL A 66 1.37 -5.29 11.29
N ILE A 67 0.34 -4.47 11.07
CA ILE A 67 -0.71 -4.23 12.08
C ILE A 67 -1.42 -5.54 12.44
N MET A 68 -1.81 -6.33 11.44
CA MET A 68 -2.45 -7.63 11.67
C MET A 68 -1.55 -8.61 12.42
N GLY A 69 -0.26 -8.66 12.09
CA GLY A 69 0.72 -9.50 12.79
C GLY A 69 0.88 -9.11 14.27
N VAL A 70 0.95 -7.80 14.56
CA VAL A 70 1.04 -7.29 15.93
C VAL A 70 -0.23 -7.65 16.74
N ILE A 71 -1.42 -7.46 16.16
CA ILE A 71 -2.69 -7.81 16.81
C ILE A 71 -2.75 -9.31 17.13
N GLN A 72 -2.35 -10.18 16.19
CA GLN A 72 -2.31 -11.62 16.41
C GLN A 72 -1.32 -12.02 17.50
N ALA A 73 -0.12 -11.42 17.53
CA ALA A 73 0.86 -11.67 18.56
C ALA A 73 0.36 -11.25 19.96
N LEU A 74 -0.26 -10.08 20.06
CA LEU A 74 -0.90 -9.61 21.30
C LEU A 74 -2.04 -10.53 21.75
N ALA A 75 -2.88 -10.99 20.83
CA ALA A 75 -3.97 -11.92 21.14
C ALA A 75 -3.43 -13.26 21.68
N MET A 76 -2.40 -13.83 21.04
CA MET A 76 -1.74 -15.06 21.50
C MET A 76 -1.10 -14.87 22.87
N TRP A 77 -0.43 -13.74 23.10
CA TRP A 77 0.19 -13.44 24.39
C TRP A 77 -0.84 -13.29 25.51
N LEU A 78 -1.96 -12.60 25.25
CA LEU A 78 -3.07 -12.48 26.21
C LEU A 78 -3.73 -13.83 26.50
N GLN A 79 -3.87 -14.70 25.50
CA GLN A 79 -4.43 -16.03 25.71
C GLN A 79 -3.48 -16.92 26.52
N ALA A 80 -2.17 -16.85 26.25
CA ALA A 80 -1.15 -17.56 27.00
C ALA A 80 -1.07 -17.08 28.45
N SER A 81 -1.12 -15.77 28.69
CA SER A 81 -1.09 -15.20 30.04
C SER A 81 -2.33 -15.62 30.83
N ARG A 82 -3.53 -15.61 30.24
CA ARG A 82 -4.75 -16.11 30.89
C ARG A 82 -4.60 -17.58 31.32
N ARG A 83 -4.08 -18.44 30.44
CA ARG A 83 -3.82 -19.86 30.76
C ARG A 83 -2.86 -20.02 31.93
N LEU A 84 -1.80 -19.21 31.98
CA LEU A 84 -0.84 -19.23 33.08
C LEU A 84 -1.50 -18.83 34.41
N HIS A 85 -2.28 -17.75 34.43
CA HIS A 85 -2.99 -17.31 35.64
C HIS A 85 -3.99 -18.37 36.13
N THR A 86 -4.74 -19.01 35.21
CA THR A 86 -5.66 -20.09 35.58
C THR A 86 -4.93 -21.29 36.16
N ALA A 87 -3.77 -21.66 35.61
CA ALA A 87 -2.96 -22.74 36.15
C ALA A 87 -2.49 -22.41 37.56
N ILE A 88 -1.92 -21.22 37.78
CA ILE A 88 -1.46 -20.78 39.10
C ILE A 88 -2.61 -20.78 40.12
N ALA A 89 -3.79 -20.29 39.73
CA ALA A 89 -4.96 -20.26 40.62
C ALA A 89 -5.42 -21.66 41.03
N LEU A 90 -5.44 -22.63 40.10
CA LEU A 90 -5.79 -24.02 40.41
C LEU A 90 -4.76 -24.67 41.33
N THR A 91 -3.47 -24.46 41.08
CA THR A 91 -2.41 -25.00 41.94
C THR A 91 -2.49 -24.42 43.35
N ALA A 92 -2.73 -23.11 43.47
CA ALA A 92 -2.89 -22.45 44.76
C ALA A 92 -4.13 -22.98 45.51
N ALA A 93 -5.27 -23.12 44.82
CA ALA A 93 -6.48 -23.69 45.41
C ALA A 93 -6.24 -25.13 45.90
N PHE A 94 -5.58 -25.97 45.10
CA PHE A 94 -5.23 -27.34 45.48
C PHE A 94 -4.35 -27.38 46.73
N VAL A 95 -3.30 -26.57 46.80
CA VAL A 95 -2.42 -26.50 47.97
C VAL A 95 -3.18 -26.04 49.22
N ILE A 96 -4.05 -25.03 49.10
CA ILE A 96 -4.87 -24.55 50.22
C ILE A 96 -5.80 -25.66 50.71
N THR A 97 -6.52 -26.33 49.80
CA THR A 97 -7.44 -27.43 50.16
C THR A 97 -6.69 -28.60 50.81
N LEU A 98 -5.52 -28.99 50.27
CA LEU A 98 -4.69 -30.05 50.84
C LEU A 98 -4.18 -29.69 52.24
N THR A 99 -3.71 -28.45 52.43
CA THR A 99 -3.20 -27.98 53.73
C THR A 99 -4.31 -27.97 54.77
N LEU A 100 -5.51 -27.51 54.41
CA LEU A 100 -6.68 -27.59 55.28
C LEU A 100 -7.01 -29.04 55.61
N ALA A 101 -7.08 -29.94 54.62
CA ALA A 101 -7.39 -31.35 54.87
C ALA A 101 -6.41 -32.03 55.84
N ILE A 102 -5.11 -31.74 55.73
CA ILE A 102 -4.09 -32.27 56.65
C ILE A 102 -4.27 -31.70 58.06
N ALA A 103 -4.64 -30.43 58.20
CA ALA A 103 -4.84 -29.80 59.52
C ALA A 103 -6.02 -30.37 60.31
N TRP A 104 -6.93 -31.11 59.65
CA TRP A 104 -8.09 -31.76 60.27
C TRP A 104 -7.91 -33.28 60.48
N LEU A 105 -6.74 -33.84 60.15
CA LEU A 105 -6.36 -35.23 60.42
C LEU A 105 -5.56 -35.33 61.72
#